data_AF-A0A1I5HME8-F1
#
_entry.id   AF-A0A1I5HME8-F1
#
_cell.length_a   1.000
_cell.length_b   1.000
_cell.length_c   1.000
_cell.angle_alpha   90.00
_cell.angle_beta   90.00
_cell.angle_gamma   90.00
#
_symmetry.space_group_name_H-M   'P 1'
#
loop_
_entity.id
_entity.type
_entity.pdbx_description
1 polymer ?
#
loop_
_entity_poly.entity_id
_entity_poly.type
_entity_poly.pdbx_seq_one_letter_code
_entity_poly.pdbx_strand_id
1 'polypeptide(L)'
;MQRHEMMTAMAELGLKGMAGAFDEAVTTGLQRKRMTMEILTDLLRAETAHRHAASVRYRMSAAKLPAVKDLDAFVFDGTPINEGLVRSLHSGSFLAGQRNIVLVGGTGTGKTHLASAITANVVRNGARGRYF
;
A
#
# COMPACT_ATOMS: atom_id res chain seq x y z
N MET A 1 36.29 5.51 0.13
CA MET A 1 35.98 6.91 0.50
C MET A 1 34.64 7.33 -0.10
N GLN A 2 34.52 7.39 -1.44
CA GLN A 2 33.30 7.83 -2.13
C GLN A 2 32.01 7.03 -1.79
N ARG A 3 32.05 5.70 -1.73
CA ARG A 3 30.88 4.90 -1.29
C ARG A 3 30.41 5.26 0.12
N HIS A 4 31.34 5.44 1.04
CA HIS A 4 31.01 5.72 2.44
C HIS A 4 30.31 7.07 2.56
N GLU A 5 30.83 8.10 1.88
CA GLU A 5 30.19 9.42 1.80
C GLU A 5 28.78 9.35 1.21
N MET A 6 28.59 8.58 0.13
CA MET A 6 27.26 8.39 -0.48
C MET A 6 26.28 7.70 0.48
N MET A 7 26.72 6.68 1.21
CA MET A 7 25.88 5.98 2.19
C MET A 7 25.50 6.89 3.36
N THR A 8 26.45 7.69 3.87
CA THR A 8 26.19 8.66 4.93
C THR A 8 25.20 9.73 4.47
N ALA A 9 25.39 10.31 3.29
CA ALA A 9 24.47 11.29 2.72
C ALA A 9 23.05 10.72 2.52
N MET A 10 22.94 9.49 2.02
CA MET A 10 21.64 8.81 1.89
C MET A 10 20.96 8.59 3.24
N ALA A 11 21.71 8.25 4.29
CA ALA A 11 21.18 8.09 5.64
C ALA A 11 20.65 9.41 6.20
N GLU A 12 21.41 10.50 6.07
CA GLU A 12 21.03 11.85 6.53
C GLU A 12 19.79 12.39 5.79
N LEU A 13 19.68 12.12 4.49
CA LEU A 13 18.52 12.50 3.66
C LEU A 13 17.31 11.57 3.83
N GLY A 14 17.46 10.47 4.60
CA GLY A 14 16.40 9.47 4.78
C GLY A 14 16.08 8.67 3.51
N LEU A 15 17.03 8.56 2.58
CA LEU A 15 16.93 7.82 1.32
C LEU A 15 17.15 6.31 1.52
N LYS A 16 16.32 5.72 2.39
CA LYS A 16 16.48 4.34 2.88
C LYS A 16 16.39 3.29 1.77
N GLY A 17 15.57 3.53 0.73
CA GLY A 17 15.46 2.64 -0.41
C GLY A 17 16.68 2.72 -1.32
N MET A 18 17.22 3.92 -1.57
CA MET A 18 18.48 4.06 -2.32
C MET A 18 19.63 3.38 -1.56
N ALA A 19 19.75 3.64 -0.26
CA ALA A 19 20.81 3.06 0.57
C ALA A 19 20.76 1.52 0.56
N GLY A 20 19.55 0.94 0.65
CA GLY A 20 19.37 -0.52 0.60
C GLY A 20 19.68 -1.14 -0.77
N ALA A 21 19.44 -0.41 -1.87
CA ALA A 21 19.67 -0.90 -3.23
C ALA A 21 21.04 -0.50 -3.80
N PHE A 22 21.83 0.29 -3.08
CA PHE A 22 23.04 0.94 -3.61
C PHE A 22 24.04 -0.04 -4.20
N ASP A 23 24.46 -1.03 -3.41
CA ASP A 23 25.50 -1.97 -3.82
C ASP A 23 25.06 -2.82 -5.01
N GLU A 24 23.82 -3.30 -5.00
CA GLU A 24 23.27 -4.12 -6.06
C GLU A 24 23.13 -3.32 -7.36
N ALA A 25 22.57 -2.11 -7.29
CA ALA A 25 22.36 -1.26 -8.47
C ALA A 25 23.68 -0.84 -9.13
N VAL A 26 24.68 -0.46 -8.32
CA VAL A 26 26.01 -0.10 -8.83
C VAL A 26 26.73 -1.34 -9.40
N THR A 27 26.76 -2.45 -8.67
CA THR A 27 27.44 -3.67 -9.12
C THR A 27 26.82 -4.20 -10.42
N THR A 28 25.50 -4.32 -10.46
CA THR A 28 24.76 -4.78 -11.65
C THR A 28 24.90 -3.79 -12.79
N GLY A 29 24.88 -2.49 -12.51
CA GLY A 29 25.06 -1.44 -13.50
C GLY A 29 26.43 -1.53 -14.18
N LEU A 30 27.50 -1.69 -13.40
CA LEU A 30 28.85 -1.85 -13.92
C LEU A 30 29.00 -3.15 -14.73
N GLN A 31 28.50 -4.27 -14.23
CA GLN A 31 28.54 -5.57 -14.93
C GLN A 31 27.82 -5.53 -16.27
N ARG A 32 26.67 -4.84 -16.33
CA ARG A 32 25.84 -4.72 -17.54
C ARG A 32 26.20 -3.53 -18.42
N LYS A 33 27.28 -2.80 -18.10
CA LYS A 33 27.70 -1.57 -18.79
C LYS A 33 26.57 -0.54 -18.94
N ARG A 34 25.73 -0.43 -17.90
CA ARG A 34 24.63 0.55 -17.86
C ARG A 34 25.16 1.96 -17.80
N MET A 35 24.43 2.87 -18.42
CA MET A 35 24.72 4.30 -18.35
C MET A 35 24.50 4.79 -16.92
N THR A 36 25.26 5.80 -16.47
CA THR A 36 25.10 6.40 -15.13
C THR A 36 23.65 6.82 -14.84
N MET A 37 22.97 7.36 -15.85
CA MET A 37 21.56 7.75 -15.75
C MET A 37 20.62 6.57 -15.47
N GLU A 38 20.92 5.38 -15.97
CA GLU A 38 20.12 4.17 -15.72
C GLU A 38 20.29 3.69 -14.28
N ILE A 39 21.53 3.66 -13.78
CA ILE A 39 21.83 3.31 -12.38
C ILE A 39 21.14 4.29 -11.43
N LEU A 40 21.22 5.59 -11.72
CA LEU A 40 20.53 6.62 -10.93
C LEU A 40 19.01 6.43 -10.97
N THR A 41 18.45 6.09 -12.13
CA THR A 41 17.02 5.79 -12.28
C THR A 41 16.60 4.59 -11.44
N ASP A 42 17.41 3.52 -11.41
CA ASP A 42 17.12 2.34 -10.60
C ASP A 42 17.14 2.67 -9.10
N LEU A 43 18.10 3.46 -8.65
CA LEU A 43 18.16 3.91 -7.26
C LEU A 43 16.94 4.77 -6.89
N LEU A 44 16.55 5.72 -7.73
CA LEU A 44 15.37 6.56 -7.50
C LEU A 44 14.06 5.75 -7.49
N ARG A 45 13.97 4.72 -8.34
CA ARG A 45 12.85 3.76 -8.31
C ARG A 45 12.82 2.97 -7.00
N ALA A 46 13.97 2.49 -6.53
CA ALA A 46 14.07 1.79 -5.24
C ALA A 46 13.61 2.69 -4.07
N GLU A 47 14.00 3.96 -4.06
CA GLU A 47 13.54 4.93 -3.07
C GLU A 47 12.03 5.16 -3.12
N THR A 48 11.50 5.38 -4.32
CA THR A 48 10.07 5.62 -4.53
C THR A 48 9.25 4.42 -4.06
N ALA A 49 9.68 3.21 -4.41
CA ALA A 49 9.05 1.97 -3.97
C ALA A 49 9.12 1.81 -2.44
N HIS A 50 10.29 2.08 -1.84
CA HIS A 50 10.46 2.01 -0.40
C HIS A 50 9.55 2.99 0.34
N ARG A 51 9.47 4.26 -0.10
CA ARG A 51 8.58 5.28 0.48
C ARG A 51 7.12 4.91 0.32
N HIS A 52 6.72 4.42 -0.85
CA HIS A 52 5.35 3.98 -1.09
C HIS A 52 4.97 2.84 -0.14
N ALA A 53 5.80 1.80 -0.04
CA ALA A 53 5.56 0.67 0.85
C ALA A 53 5.53 1.11 2.34
N ALA A 54 6.43 1.99 2.76
CA ALA A 54 6.44 2.54 4.12
C ALA A 54 5.16 3.34 4.42
N SER A 55 4.70 4.16 3.48
CA SER A 55 3.46 4.93 3.61
C SER A 55 2.22 4.04 3.71
N VAL A 56 2.14 2.98 2.88
CA VAL A 56 1.07 1.98 2.96
C VAL A 56 1.08 1.28 4.32
N ARG A 57 2.24 0.79 4.80
CA ARG A 57 2.36 0.16 6.12
C ARG A 57 1.92 1.10 7.24
N TYR A 58 2.38 2.35 7.21
CA TYR A 58 2.00 3.35 8.20
C TYR A 58 0.48 3.57 8.25
N ARG A 59 -0.16 3.79 7.09
CA ARG A 59 -1.62 4.00 7.03
C ARG A 59 -2.41 2.76 7.45
N MET A 60 -1.95 1.56 7.08
CA MET A 60 -2.56 0.29 7.52
C MET A 60 -2.50 0.15 9.04
N SER A 61 -1.35 0.41 9.66
CA SER A 61 -1.22 0.38 11.13
C SER A 61 -2.09 1.45 11.80
N ALA A 62 -2.16 2.66 11.21
CA ALA A 62 -2.99 3.74 11.72
C ALA A 62 -4.50 3.45 11.61
N ALA A 63 -4.90 2.55 10.69
CA ALA A 63 -6.30 2.18 10.50
C ALA A 63 -6.90 1.35 11.63
N LYS A 64 -6.08 0.74 12.50
CA LYS A 64 -6.52 -0.02 13.68
C LYS A 64 -7.60 -1.08 13.39
N LEU A 65 -7.54 -1.70 12.21
CA LEU A 65 -8.51 -2.73 11.83
C LEU A 65 -8.42 -3.92 12.80
N PRO A 66 -9.55 -4.47 13.27
CA PRO A 66 -9.56 -5.59 14.20
C PRO A 66 -8.95 -6.86 13.58
N ALA A 67 -9.10 -7.01 12.27
CA ALA A 67 -8.40 -7.97 11.43
C ALA A 67 -8.32 -7.43 10.01
N VAL A 68 -7.22 -7.72 9.30
CA VAL A 68 -7.15 -7.49 7.86
C VAL A 68 -7.97 -8.57 7.18
N LYS A 69 -9.07 -8.17 6.53
CA LYS A 69 -9.96 -9.08 5.79
C LYS A 69 -9.79 -8.82 4.30
N ASP A 70 -9.81 -9.89 3.52
CA ASP A 70 -9.91 -9.81 2.07
C ASP A 70 -11.38 -9.93 1.65
N LEU A 71 -11.79 -9.17 0.64
CA LEU A 71 -13.12 -9.30 0.08
C LEU A 71 -13.34 -10.68 -0.52
N ASP A 72 -12.30 -11.26 -1.13
CA ASP A 72 -12.40 -12.58 -1.78
C ASP A 72 -12.60 -13.73 -0.77
N ALA A 73 -12.39 -13.47 0.53
CA ALA A 73 -12.74 -14.39 1.60
C ALA A 73 -14.21 -14.28 2.06
N PHE A 74 -15.00 -13.37 1.47
CA PHE A 74 -16.43 -13.24 1.76
C PHE A 74 -17.26 -14.10 0.79
N VAL A 75 -18.11 -14.97 1.33
CA VAL A 75 -19.02 -15.80 0.53
C VAL A 75 -20.31 -15.03 0.30
N PHE A 76 -20.56 -14.65 -0.95
CA PHE A 76 -21.80 -13.96 -1.35
C PHE A 76 -22.97 -14.91 -1.57
N ASP A 77 -22.69 -16.17 -1.90
CA ASP A 77 -23.71 -17.18 -2.14
C ASP A 77 -24.64 -17.34 -0.93
N GLY A 78 -25.94 -17.43 -1.19
CA GLY A 78 -26.97 -17.48 -0.14
C GLY A 78 -27.19 -16.18 0.64
N THR A 79 -26.52 -15.08 0.30
CA THR A 79 -26.76 -13.76 0.92
C THR A 79 -27.60 -12.85 0.01
N PRO A 80 -28.43 -11.95 0.56
CA PRO A 80 -29.16 -10.96 -0.23
C PRO A 80 -28.28 -9.77 -0.68
N ILE A 81 -26.95 -9.85 -0.49
CA ILE A 81 -26.02 -8.75 -0.68
C ILE A 81 -25.68 -8.61 -2.16
N ASN A 82 -25.79 -7.39 -2.69
CA ASN A 82 -25.38 -7.09 -4.06
C ASN A 82 -23.85 -7.09 -4.18
N GLU A 83 -23.27 -8.17 -4.70
CA GLU A 83 -21.83 -8.33 -4.90
C GLU A 83 -21.22 -7.23 -5.78
N GLY A 84 -21.88 -6.86 -6.88
CA GLY A 84 -21.38 -5.83 -7.80
C GLY A 84 -21.23 -4.47 -7.11
N LEU A 85 -22.21 -4.08 -6.30
CA LEU A 85 -22.13 -2.88 -5.47
C LEU A 85 -20.96 -2.99 -4.48
N VAL A 86 -20.83 -4.11 -3.77
CA VAL A 86 -19.75 -4.30 -2.78
C VAL A 86 -18.38 -4.21 -3.43
N ARG A 87 -18.16 -4.83 -4.60
CA ARG A 87 -16.90 -4.74 -5.34
C ARG A 87 -16.60 -3.30 -5.79
N SER A 88 -17.61 -2.55 -6.18
CA SER A 88 -17.49 -1.11 -6.49
C SER A 88 -17.16 -0.27 -5.25
N LEU A 89 -17.74 -0.56 -4.09
CA LEU A 89 -17.39 0.12 -2.85
C LEU A 89 -15.97 -0.24 -2.39
N HIS A 90 -15.58 -1.50 -2.54
CA HIS A 90 -14.25 -2.01 -2.23
C HIS A 90 -13.16 -1.30 -3.04
N SER A 91 -13.39 -1.01 -4.32
CA SER A 91 -12.45 -0.22 -5.14
C SER A 91 -12.34 1.26 -4.71
N GLY A 92 -13.20 1.73 -3.81
CA GLY A 92 -13.18 3.11 -3.30
C GLY A 92 -14.04 4.09 -4.10
N SER A 93 -14.98 3.61 -4.94
CA SER A 93 -15.83 4.47 -5.77
C SER A 93 -16.60 5.56 -5.01
N PHE A 94 -16.84 5.36 -3.71
CA PHE A 94 -17.53 6.32 -2.85
C PHE A 94 -16.65 7.51 -2.44
N LEU A 95 -15.32 7.40 -2.51
CA LEU A 95 -14.39 8.41 -2.02
C LEU A 95 -14.43 9.70 -2.85
N ALA A 96 -14.38 9.58 -4.18
CA ALA A 96 -14.37 10.73 -5.08
C ALA A 96 -15.66 11.56 -4.96
N GLY A 97 -16.80 10.87 -4.80
CA GLY A 97 -18.10 11.50 -4.58
C GLY A 97 -18.40 11.85 -3.13
N GLN A 98 -17.44 11.68 -2.21
CA GLN A 98 -17.60 11.92 -0.76
C GLN A 98 -18.87 11.28 -0.18
N ARG A 99 -19.21 10.06 -0.62
CA ARG A 99 -20.43 9.37 -0.20
C ARG A 99 -20.17 8.53 1.04
N ASN A 100 -21.18 8.46 1.90
CA ASN A 100 -21.14 7.58 3.07
C ASN A 100 -21.65 6.18 2.71
N ILE A 101 -21.04 5.16 3.31
CA ILE A 101 -21.50 3.77 3.25
C ILE A 101 -22.14 3.43 4.59
N VAL A 102 -23.35 2.87 4.57
CA VAL A 102 -24.02 2.35 5.75
C VAL A 102 -24.34 0.87 5.51
N LEU A 103 -23.82 -0.02 6.37
CA LEU A 103 -24.08 -1.46 6.30
C LEU A 103 -25.16 -1.83 7.31
N VAL A 104 -26.30 -2.34 6.84
CA VAL A 104 -27.46 -2.69 7.69
C VAL A 104 -27.79 -4.17 7.51
N GLY A 105 -28.11 -4.87 8.60
CA GLY A 105 -28.47 -6.29 8.60
C GLY A 105 -28.31 -6.95 9.97
N GLY A 106 -28.82 -8.18 10.13
CA GLY A 106 -28.75 -8.96 11.36
C GLY A 106 -27.32 -9.25 11.85
N THR A 107 -27.16 -9.72 13.09
CA THR A 107 -25.86 -10.16 13.60
C THR A 107 -25.32 -11.32 12.74
N GLY A 108 -24.00 -11.40 12.57
CA GLY A 108 -23.37 -12.47 11.78
C GLY A 108 -23.44 -12.32 10.25
N THR A 109 -24.13 -11.32 9.69
CA THR A 109 -24.28 -11.16 8.22
C THR A 109 -23.06 -10.57 7.50
N GLY A 110 -21.88 -10.57 8.11
CA GLY A 110 -20.63 -10.14 7.45
C GLY A 110 -20.34 -8.64 7.40
N LYS A 111 -21.14 -7.77 8.03
CA LYS A 111 -20.92 -6.31 8.04
C LYS A 111 -19.49 -5.91 8.44
N THR A 112 -18.97 -6.49 9.53
CA THR A 112 -17.61 -6.22 10.01
C THR A 112 -16.55 -6.71 9.02
N HIS A 113 -16.79 -7.84 8.34
CA HIS A 113 -15.90 -8.33 7.29
C HIS A 113 -15.85 -7.35 6.14
N LEU A 114 -17.01 -6.98 5.58
CA LEU A 114 -17.11 -6.06 4.45
C LEU A 114 -16.51 -4.69 4.78
N ALA A 115 -16.85 -4.12 5.93
CA ALA A 115 -16.29 -2.84 6.38
C ALA A 115 -14.75 -2.90 6.49
N SER A 116 -14.22 -3.99 7.07
CA SER A 116 -12.78 -4.17 7.23
C SER A 116 -12.07 -4.36 5.88
N ALA A 117 -12.65 -5.16 4.97
CA ALA A 117 -12.09 -5.41 3.65
C ALA A 117 -12.08 -4.14 2.78
N ILE A 118 -13.20 -3.41 2.74
CA ILE A 118 -13.31 -2.12 2.02
C ILE A 118 -12.27 -1.13 2.59
N THR A 119 -12.21 -0.99 3.92
CA THR A 119 -11.27 -0.06 4.57
C THR A 119 -9.82 -0.44 4.29
N ALA A 120 -9.47 -1.73 4.40
CA ALA A 120 -8.12 -2.20 4.10
C ALA A 120 -7.71 -1.88 2.66
N ASN A 121 -8.60 -2.10 1.69
CA ASN A 121 -8.27 -1.87 0.29
C ASN A 121 -8.10 -0.38 -0.04
N VAL A 122 -9.01 0.48 0.42
CA VAL A 122 -8.87 1.93 0.17
C VAL A 122 -7.63 2.52 0.85
N VAL A 123 -7.28 2.02 2.04
CA VAL A 123 -6.06 2.43 2.76
C VAL A 123 -4.80 1.98 2.01
N ARG A 124 -4.80 0.76 1.47
CA ARG A 124 -3.73 0.25 0.61
C ARG A 124 -3.55 1.12 -0.65
N ASN A 125 -4.65 1.61 -1.21
CA ASN A 125 -4.69 2.50 -2.38
C ASN A 125 -4.44 3.98 -2.05
N GLY A 126 -4.10 4.29 -0.80
CA GLY A 126 -3.60 5.59 -0.41
C GLY A 126 -4.56 6.48 0.37
N ALA A 127 -5.81 6.05 0.55
CA ALA A 127 -6.75 6.74 1.42
C ALA A 127 -6.34 6.62 2.91
N ARG A 128 -6.94 7.47 3.74
CA ARG A 128 -6.84 7.37 5.20
C ARG A 128 -8.10 6.69 5.72
N GLY A 129 -7.95 5.80 6.69
CA GLY A 129 -9.06 5.12 7.35
C GLY A 129 -8.73 4.87 8.81
N ARG A 130 -9.76 4.70 9.64
CA ARG A 130 -9.63 4.29 11.04
C ARG A 130 -10.88 3.55 11.48
N TYR A 131 -10.66 2.41 12.12
CA TYR A 131 -11.67 1.64 12.83
C TYR A 131 -11.71 2.08 14.30
N PHE A 132 -12.91 2.13 14.87
CA PHE A 132 -13.19 2.53 16.25
C PHE A 132 -13.95 1.44 16.98
#